data_AF-A0A090ZGN8-F1
#
_entry.id   AF-A0A090ZGN8-F1
#
_cell.length_a   1.000
_cell.length_b   1.000
_cell.length_c   1.000
_cell.angle_alpha   90.00
_cell.angle_beta   90.00
_cell.angle_gamma   90.00
#
_symmetry.space_group_name_H-M   'P 1'
#
loop_
_entity.id
_entity.type
_entity.pdbx_description
1 polymer ?
#
loop_
_entity_poly.entity_id
_entity_poly.type
_entity_poly.pdbx_seq_one_letter_code
_entity_poly.pdbx_strand_id
1 'polypeptide(L)'
;MDYEKVCDPILAHPFLCTERHRAFCHWPATLEFIISAIAVIFVAGFLGKATESVAHYAGQRLGGFLNATFGNAAELIIAILLVKEGLFDMVKASITGSIIGNLLLVLGASLLAGGLKHKVQKYNLALANMSGSLMIVAIIALFVPAVFLQTHVLHEEDRTTLSLVVAGILIAAYLLWLVFSMITHKSYLADITEDGDELPGEHGA
;
A
#
# COMPACT_ATOMS: atom_id res chain seq x y z
N MET A 1 0.53 -25.19 14.20
CA MET A 1 0.02 -23.81 14.28
C MET A 1 -1.26 -23.81 13.46
N ASP A 2 -2.41 -23.82 14.14
CA ASP A 2 -3.71 -24.13 13.56
C ASP A 2 -4.19 -23.04 12.60
N TYR A 3 -4.24 -23.37 11.31
CA TYR A 3 -4.78 -22.49 10.26
C TYR A 3 -6.32 -22.36 10.31
N GLU A 4 -7.01 -23.20 11.09
CA GLU A 4 -8.47 -23.15 11.26
C GLU A 4 -8.96 -21.96 12.10
N LYS A 5 -8.10 -21.27 12.85
CA LYS A 5 -8.50 -20.11 13.68
C LYS A 5 -8.45 -18.76 12.94
N VAL A 6 -7.89 -18.71 11.72
CA VAL A 6 -7.84 -17.47 10.93
C VAL A 6 -9.15 -17.28 10.13
N CYS A 7 -9.85 -18.37 9.82
CA CYS A 7 -11.21 -18.38 9.27
C CYS A 7 -12.26 -18.41 10.40
N ASP A 8 -12.10 -17.56 11.41
CA ASP A 8 -13.13 -17.43 12.45
C ASP A 8 -14.44 -16.94 11.79
N PRO A 9 -15.60 -17.56 12.06
CA PRO A 9 -16.89 -17.13 11.54
C PRO A 9 -17.26 -15.69 11.92
N ILE A 10 -16.50 -15.04 12.82
CA ILE A 10 -16.65 -13.64 13.23
C ILE A 10 -16.32 -12.64 12.11
N LEU A 11 -15.38 -12.95 11.20
CA LEU A 11 -15.04 -12.04 10.07
C LEU A 11 -16.03 -12.14 8.91
N ALA A 12 -16.66 -13.30 8.72
CA ALA A 12 -17.65 -13.54 7.67
C ALA A 12 -19.09 -13.23 8.13
N HIS A 13 -19.35 -13.23 9.44
CA HIS A 13 -20.69 -12.97 10.01
C HIS A 13 -21.30 -11.62 9.58
N PRO A 14 -20.56 -10.50 9.49
CA PRO A 14 -21.13 -9.22 9.06
C PRO A 14 -21.61 -9.27 7.61
N PHE A 15 -20.81 -9.85 6.71
CA PHE A 15 -21.11 -9.92 5.27
C PHE A 15 -22.22 -10.92 4.93
N LEU A 16 -22.26 -12.08 5.61
CA LEU A 16 -23.34 -13.06 5.46
C LEU A 16 -24.64 -12.61 6.16
N CYS A 17 -24.55 -11.83 7.25
CA CYS A 17 -25.73 -11.21 7.86
C CYS A 17 -26.32 -10.14 6.95
N THR A 18 -25.55 -9.27 6.30
CA THR A 18 -26.13 -8.15 5.52
C THR A 18 -26.92 -8.63 4.31
N GLU A 19 -26.39 -9.53 3.49
CA GLU A 19 -27.09 -10.10 2.32
C GLU A 19 -28.37 -10.85 2.72
N ARG A 20 -28.29 -11.70 3.75
CA ARG A 20 -29.42 -12.49 4.24
C ARG A 20 -30.43 -11.66 5.05
N HIS A 21 -29.99 -10.60 5.75
CA HIS A 21 -30.89 -9.68 6.46
C HIS A 21 -31.51 -8.62 5.55
N ARG A 22 -30.91 -8.22 4.42
CA ARG A 22 -31.55 -7.26 3.50
C ARG A 22 -32.92 -7.75 3.00
N ALA A 23 -33.07 -9.06 2.89
CA ALA A 23 -34.33 -9.73 2.56
C ALA A 23 -35.37 -9.72 3.71
N PHE A 24 -34.96 -9.47 4.96
CA PHE A 24 -35.84 -9.52 6.15
C PHE A 24 -35.91 -8.21 6.98
N CYS A 25 -34.91 -7.34 6.86
CA CYS A 25 -34.73 -6.08 7.60
C CYS A 25 -34.24 -5.00 6.62
N HIS A 26 -35.08 -4.01 6.35
CA HIS A 26 -34.77 -2.84 5.51
C HIS A 26 -33.77 -1.89 6.21
N TRP A 27 -32.51 -2.29 6.35
CA TRP A 27 -31.48 -1.42 6.91
C TRP A 27 -31.16 -0.25 5.97
N PRO A 28 -30.87 0.94 6.52
CA PRO A 28 -30.49 2.08 5.69
C PRO A 28 -29.12 1.80 5.04
N ALA A 29 -29.00 2.12 3.75
CA ALA A 29 -27.79 1.88 2.95
C ALA A 29 -26.51 2.46 3.59
N THR A 30 -26.63 3.56 4.32
CA THR A 30 -25.52 4.17 5.07
C THR A 30 -24.93 3.23 6.13
N LEU A 31 -25.79 2.49 6.83
CA LEU A 31 -25.38 1.61 7.91
C LEU A 31 -24.74 0.32 7.33
N GLU A 32 -25.28 -0.19 6.22
CA GLU A 32 -24.68 -1.27 5.44
C GLU A 32 -23.27 -0.89 4.94
N PHE A 33 -23.12 0.34 4.42
CA PHE A 33 -21.83 0.87 4.01
C PHE A 33 -20.82 0.96 5.16
N ILE A 34 -21.23 1.52 6.31
CA ILE A 34 -20.34 1.67 7.48
C ILE A 34 -19.86 0.31 7.99
N ILE A 35 -20.76 -0.66 8.14
CA ILE A 35 -20.40 -2.00 8.63
C ILE A 35 -19.46 -2.70 7.66
N SER A 36 -19.75 -2.59 6.35
CA SER A 36 -18.88 -3.15 5.31
C SER A 36 -17.49 -2.52 5.33
N ALA A 37 -17.42 -1.19 5.48
CA ALA A 37 -16.15 -0.46 5.57
C ALA A 37 -15.32 -0.89 6.79
N ILE A 38 -15.94 -1.04 7.96
CA ILE A 38 -15.27 -1.54 9.17
C ILE A 38 -14.75 -2.95 8.94
N ALA A 39 -15.57 -3.83 8.37
CA ALA A 39 -15.16 -5.21 8.11
C ALA A 39 -13.97 -5.29 7.13
N VAL A 40 -13.96 -4.45 6.09
CA VAL A 40 -12.82 -4.33 5.16
C VAL A 40 -11.54 -3.91 5.89
N ILE A 41 -11.60 -2.95 6.82
CA ILE A 41 -10.43 -2.53 7.62
C ILE A 41 -9.82 -3.71 8.37
N PHE A 42 -10.64 -4.54 9.03
CA PHE A 42 -10.15 -5.72 9.75
C PHE A 42 -9.53 -6.74 8.80
N VAL A 43 -10.22 -7.08 7.70
CA VAL A 43 -9.72 -8.06 6.72
C VAL A 43 -8.40 -7.60 6.10
N ALA A 44 -8.28 -6.30 5.77
CA ALA A 44 -7.03 -5.73 5.25
C ALA A 44 -5.89 -5.86 6.27
N GLY A 45 -6.16 -5.61 7.55
CA GLY A 45 -5.18 -5.81 8.63
C GLY A 45 -4.73 -7.27 8.77
N PHE A 46 -5.64 -8.24 8.64
CA PHE A 46 -5.29 -9.67 8.63
C PHE A 46 -4.48 -10.06 7.40
N LEU A 47 -4.87 -9.58 6.22
CA LEU A 47 -4.14 -9.85 4.97
C LEU A 47 -2.71 -9.30 5.02
N GLY A 48 -2.51 -8.12 5.61
CA GLY A 48 -1.18 -7.54 5.83
C GLY A 48 -0.31 -8.42 6.70
N LYS A 49 -0.81 -8.85 7.87
CA LYS A 49 -0.07 -9.76 8.78
C LYS A 49 0.23 -11.11 8.15
N ALA A 50 -0.72 -11.66 7.40
CA ALA A 50 -0.52 -12.91 6.67
C ALA A 50 0.59 -12.75 5.60
N THR A 51 0.56 -11.64 4.86
CA THR A 51 1.58 -11.31 3.85
C THR A 51 2.96 -11.17 4.48
N GLU A 52 3.08 -10.46 5.60
CA GLU A 52 4.34 -10.32 6.33
C GLU A 52 4.89 -11.67 6.80
N SER A 53 4.02 -12.54 7.33
CA SER A 53 4.40 -13.89 7.75
C SER A 53 4.93 -14.72 6.59
N VAL A 54 4.23 -14.72 5.44
CA VAL A 54 4.69 -15.44 4.25
C VAL A 54 5.99 -14.84 3.71
N ALA A 55 6.10 -13.51 3.68
CA ALA A 55 7.29 -12.81 3.21
C ALA A 55 8.53 -13.15 4.05
N HIS A 56 8.37 -13.30 5.36
CA HIS A 56 9.45 -13.71 6.27
C HIS A 56 10.03 -15.09 5.89
N TYR A 57 9.18 -16.07 5.57
CA TYR A 57 9.63 -17.41 5.18
C TYR A 57 10.11 -17.51 3.71
N ALA A 58 9.67 -16.58 2.85
CA ALA A 58 10.03 -16.56 1.44
C ALA A 58 11.48 -16.09 1.16
N GLY A 59 12.15 -15.56 2.19
CA GLY A 59 13.47 -14.95 2.08
C GLY A 59 13.44 -13.54 1.49
N GLN A 60 14.49 -12.75 1.72
CA GLN A 60 14.50 -11.29 1.50
C GLN A 60 14.00 -10.84 0.11
N ARG A 61 14.36 -11.56 -0.97
CA ARG A 61 13.94 -11.22 -2.32
C ARG A 61 12.45 -11.54 -2.54
N LEU A 62 12.06 -12.80 -2.43
CA LEU A 62 10.67 -13.16 -2.68
C LEU A 62 9.72 -12.49 -1.66
N GLY A 63 10.16 -12.34 -0.41
CA GLY A 63 9.46 -11.60 0.63
C GLY A 63 9.27 -10.11 0.32
N GLY A 64 10.29 -9.43 -0.19
CA GLY A 64 10.17 -8.03 -0.63
C GLY A 64 9.13 -7.86 -1.75
N PHE A 65 9.12 -8.77 -2.72
CA PHE A 65 8.13 -8.76 -3.81
C PHE A 65 6.71 -9.06 -3.29
N LEU A 66 6.57 -10.05 -2.41
CA LEU A 66 5.29 -10.42 -1.81
C LEU A 66 4.73 -9.26 -0.98
N ASN A 67 5.56 -8.59 -0.17
CA ASN A 67 5.13 -7.44 0.62
C ASN A 67 4.70 -6.26 -0.29
N ALA A 68 5.46 -5.99 -1.35
CA ALA A 68 5.14 -4.91 -2.28
C ALA A 68 3.80 -5.14 -3.00
N THR A 69 3.49 -6.39 -3.36
CA THR A 69 2.29 -6.77 -4.12
C THR A 69 1.09 -7.02 -3.22
N PHE A 70 1.23 -7.93 -2.25
CA PHE A 70 0.13 -8.35 -1.37
C PHE A 70 -0.09 -7.42 -0.17
N GLY A 71 0.90 -6.61 0.20
CA GLY A 71 0.73 -5.57 1.23
C GLY A 71 -0.29 -4.50 0.84
N ASN A 72 -0.48 -4.28 -0.47
CA ASN A 72 -1.50 -3.38 -1.02
C ASN A 72 -2.64 -4.14 -1.74
N ALA A 73 -2.77 -5.46 -1.54
CA ALA A 73 -3.74 -6.26 -2.29
C ALA A 73 -5.20 -5.86 -2.02
N ALA A 74 -5.53 -5.45 -0.80
CA ALA A 74 -6.89 -4.99 -0.47
C ALA A 74 -7.30 -3.80 -1.35
N GLU A 75 -6.40 -2.82 -1.52
CA GLU A 75 -6.63 -1.66 -2.39
C GLU A 75 -6.79 -2.08 -3.85
N LEU A 76 -5.89 -2.94 -4.34
CA LEU A 76 -5.94 -3.43 -5.72
C LEU A 76 -7.23 -4.21 -6.02
N ILE A 77 -7.67 -5.08 -5.10
CA ILE A 77 -8.91 -5.86 -5.24
C ILE A 77 -10.11 -4.92 -5.32
N ILE A 78 -10.23 -3.95 -4.42
CA ILE A 78 -11.34 -2.99 -4.42
C ILE A 78 -11.32 -2.14 -5.69
N ALA A 79 -10.15 -1.67 -6.12
CA ALA A 79 -10.01 -0.92 -7.36
C ALA A 79 -10.48 -1.72 -8.59
N ILE A 80 -10.10 -3.00 -8.70
CA ILE A 80 -10.55 -3.88 -9.79
C ILE A 80 -12.07 -4.06 -9.77
N LEU A 81 -12.66 -4.29 -8.59
CA LEU A 81 -14.12 -4.42 -8.46
C LEU A 81 -14.85 -3.15 -8.90
N LEU A 82 -14.36 -1.97 -8.49
CA LEU A 82 -14.93 -0.69 -8.90
C LEU A 82 -14.78 -0.42 -10.40
N VAL A 83 -13.65 -0.78 -11.01
CA VAL A 83 -13.46 -0.69 -12.46
C VAL A 83 -14.46 -1.58 -13.19
N LYS A 84 -14.72 -2.80 -12.71
CA LYS A 84 -15.70 -3.71 -13.31
C LYS A 84 -17.13 -3.17 -13.26
N GLU A 85 -17.45 -2.39 -12.23
CA GLU A 85 -18.73 -1.68 -12.09
C GLU A 85 -18.77 -0.32 -12.81
N GLY A 86 -17.69 0.07 -13.53
CA GLY A 86 -17.61 1.35 -14.24
C GLY A 86 -17.43 2.57 -13.33
N LEU A 87 -17.09 2.38 -12.06
CA LEU A 87 -16.96 3.43 -11.04
C LEU A 87 -15.56 4.06 -11.03
N PHE A 88 -15.12 4.56 -12.19
CA PHE A 88 -13.76 5.09 -12.39
C PHE A 88 -13.43 6.30 -11.49
N ASP A 89 -14.41 7.13 -11.16
CA ASP A 89 -14.21 8.27 -10.26
C ASP A 89 -13.90 7.83 -8.82
N MET A 90 -14.52 6.75 -8.36
CA MET A 90 -14.20 6.18 -7.04
C MET A 90 -12.81 5.55 -7.01
N VAL A 91 -12.36 4.94 -8.12
CA VAL A 91 -11.00 4.41 -8.24
C VAL A 91 -9.97 5.54 -8.20
N LYS A 92 -10.18 6.62 -8.96
CA LYS A 92 -9.31 7.80 -8.93
C LYS A 92 -9.25 8.41 -7.53
N ALA A 93 -10.40 8.62 -6.89
CA ALA A 93 -10.48 9.14 -5.53
C ALA A 93 -9.77 8.23 -4.51
N SER A 94 -9.92 6.90 -4.65
CA SER A 94 -9.26 5.92 -3.78
C SER A 94 -7.74 5.93 -3.94
N ILE A 95 -7.20 5.99 -5.17
CA ILE A 95 -5.75 6.06 -5.42
C ILE A 95 -5.17 7.36 -4.84
N THR A 96 -5.81 8.51 -5.10
CA THR A 96 -5.39 9.78 -4.52
C THR A 96 -5.47 9.75 -2.99
N GLY A 97 -6.53 9.17 -2.44
CA GLY A 97 -6.72 8.98 -1.01
C GLY A 97 -5.63 8.11 -0.37
N SER A 98 -5.23 7.02 -1.02
CA SER A 98 -4.14 6.13 -0.56
C SER A 98 -2.79 6.87 -0.52
N ILE A 99 -2.46 7.65 -1.55
CA ILE A 99 -1.24 8.46 -1.58
C ILE A 99 -1.23 9.48 -0.41
N ILE A 100 -2.31 10.26 -0.27
CA ILE A 100 -2.41 11.26 0.81
C ILE A 100 -2.43 10.59 2.19
N GLY A 101 -3.17 9.49 2.32
CA GLY A 101 -3.27 8.71 3.54
C GLY A 101 -1.91 8.19 4.00
N ASN A 102 -1.12 7.61 3.10
CA ASN A 102 0.20 7.10 3.44
C ASN A 102 1.19 8.23 3.76
N LEU A 103 1.19 9.31 2.97
CA LEU A 103 2.17 10.39 3.12
C LEU A 103 1.90 11.33 4.29
N LEU A 104 0.64 11.62 4.62
CA LEU A 104 0.29 12.57 5.66
C LEU A 104 -0.24 11.86 6.90
N LEU A 105 -1.25 11.01 6.75
CA LEU A 105 -1.92 10.40 7.90
C LEU A 105 -1.05 9.32 8.56
N VAL A 106 -0.63 8.30 7.81
CA VAL A 106 0.16 7.19 8.34
C VAL A 106 1.53 7.69 8.78
N LEU A 107 2.28 8.37 7.90
CA LEU A 107 3.57 8.93 8.25
C LEU A 107 3.49 9.89 9.44
N GLY A 108 2.53 10.83 9.44
CA GLY A 108 2.35 11.79 10.53
C GLY A 108 1.99 11.11 11.85
N ALA A 109 1.10 10.10 11.83
CA ALA A 109 0.75 9.32 13.01
C ALA A 109 1.95 8.51 13.53
N SER A 110 2.75 7.90 12.64
CA SER A 110 3.96 7.16 13.00
C SER A 110 5.03 8.06 13.63
N LEU A 111 5.25 9.26 13.07
CA LEU A 111 6.16 10.26 13.64
C LEU A 111 5.67 10.75 15.00
N LEU A 112 4.38 11.06 15.13
CA LEU A 112 3.79 11.47 16.40
C LEU A 112 3.93 10.37 17.45
N ALA A 113 3.44 9.15 17.14
CA ALA A 113 3.46 8.03 18.08
C ALA A 113 4.88 7.65 18.50
N GLY A 114 5.84 7.60 17.57
CA GLY A 114 7.23 7.32 17.90
C GLY A 114 7.92 8.47 18.64
N GLY A 115 7.59 9.71 18.31
CA GLY A 115 8.09 10.93 18.95
C GLY A 115 7.59 11.14 20.39
N LEU A 116 6.43 10.59 20.76
CA LEU A 116 5.94 10.58 22.14
C LEU A 116 6.87 9.82 23.09
N LYS A 117 7.58 8.80 22.59
CA LYS A 117 8.52 7.97 23.39
C LYS A 117 9.99 8.33 23.14
N HIS A 118 10.36 8.63 21.90
CA HIS A 118 11.76 8.85 21.51
C HIS A 118 11.97 10.29 21.03
N LYS A 119 12.91 11.00 21.65
CA LYS A 119 13.26 12.38 21.26
C LYS A 119 13.88 12.47 19.86
N VAL A 120 14.55 11.40 19.43
CA VAL A 120 15.17 11.28 18.09
C VAL A 120 14.79 9.90 17.54
N GLN A 121 14.20 9.88 16.35
CA GLN A 121 13.86 8.65 15.64
C GLN A 121 14.97 8.34 14.61
N LYS A 122 15.54 7.14 14.67
CA LYS A 122 16.52 6.66 13.68
C LYS A 122 15.78 6.04 12.50
N TYR A 123 16.25 6.33 11.29
CA TYR A 123 15.77 5.74 10.04
C TYR A 123 16.89 5.79 9.00
N ASN A 124 16.83 4.92 7.99
CA ASN A 124 17.78 4.98 6.87
C ASN A 124 17.49 6.22 5.99
N LEU A 125 18.30 7.27 6.13
CA LEU A 125 18.16 8.51 5.35
C LEU A 125 18.27 8.28 3.84
N ALA A 126 19.12 7.35 3.40
CA ALA A 126 19.30 7.09 1.98
C ALA A 126 18.04 6.45 1.36
N LEU A 127 17.47 5.44 2.04
CA LEU A 127 16.21 4.82 1.63
C LEU A 127 15.06 5.84 1.62
N ALA A 128 14.96 6.67 2.67
CA ALA A 128 13.93 7.70 2.76
C ALA A 128 14.04 8.74 1.65
N ASN A 129 15.25 9.24 1.36
CA ASN A 129 15.49 10.23 0.31
C ASN A 129 15.21 9.67 -1.10
N MET A 130 15.66 8.45 -1.39
CA MET A 130 15.42 7.82 -2.69
C MET A 130 13.94 7.55 -2.91
N SER A 131 13.27 6.95 -1.92
CA SER A 131 11.83 6.64 -1.98
C SER A 131 11.00 7.92 -2.06
N GLY A 132 11.35 8.96 -1.30
CA GLY A 132 10.68 10.26 -1.35
C GLY A 132 10.85 10.97 -2.70
N SER A 133 12.05 10.94 -3.28
CA SER A 133 12.30 11.52 -4.60
C SER A 133 11.50 10.80 -5.69
N LEU A 134 11.48 9.46 -5.67
CA LEU A 134 10.68 8.66 -6.60
C LEU A 134 9.17 8.92 -6.44
N MET A 135 8.70 9.07 -5.21
CA MET A 135 7.30 9.39 -4.92
C MET A 135 6.90 10.74 -5.55
N ILE A 136 7.74 11.78 -5.41
CA ILE A 136 7.49 13.09 -6.02
C ILE A 136 7.40 12.97 -7.54
N VAL A 137 8.34 12.27 -8.18
CA VAL A 137 8.31 12.04 -9.64
C VAL A 137 7.05 11.28 -10.06
N ALA A 138 6.65 10.26 -9.31
CA ALA A 138 5.44 9.49 -9.59
C ALA A 138 4.18 10.35 -9.48
N ILE A 139 4.07 11.18 -8.45
CA ILE A 139 2.95 12.11 -8.28
C ILE A 139 2.91 13.09 -9.45
N ILE A 140 4.03 13.73 -9.80
CA ILE A 140 4.09 14.66 -10.95
C ILE A 140 3.62 13.96 -12.23
N ALA A 141 4.09 12.74 -12.48
CA ALA A 141 3.68 11.96 -13.65
C ALA A 141 2.18 11.68 -13.67
N LEU A 142 1.58 11.31 -12.52
CA LEU A 142 0.12 11.11 -12.39
C LEU A 142 -0.69 12.40 -12.60
N PHE A 143 -0.12 13.57 -12.28
CA PHE A 143 -0.76 14.87 -12.50
C PHE A 143 -0.80 15.27 -13.97
N VAL A 144 0.15 14.84 -14.80
CA VAL A 144 0.20 15.17 -16.23
C VAL A 144 -1.13 14.85 -16.94
N PRO A 145 -1.62 13.59 -16.97
CA PRO A 145 -2.90 13.30 -17.63
C PRO A 145 -4.07 14.02 -16.93
N ALA A 146 -4.05 14.15 -15.60
CA ALA A 146 -5.13 14.81 -14.86
C ALA A 146 -5.37 16.27 -15.29
N VAL A 147 -4.29 17.04 -15.50
CA VAL A 147 -4.39 18.45 -15.93
C VAL A 147 -4.84 18.55 -17.38
N PHE A 148 -4.30 17.72 -18.28
CA PHE A 148 -4.62 17.76 -19.70
C PHE A 148 -6.04 17.28 -20.03
N LEU A 149 -6.66 16.47 -19.17
CA LEU A 149 -8.08 16.09 -19.30
C LEU A 149 -9.02 17.31 -19.17
N GLN A 150 -8.62 18.35 -18.43
CA GLN A 150 -9.49 19.49 -18.13
C GLN A 150 -9.44 20.60 -19.19
N THR A 151 -8.37 20.67 -19.96
CA THR A 151 -8.09 21.83 -20.84
C THR A 151 -8.84 21.80 -22.17
N HIS A 152 -9.65 20.76 -22.48
CA HIS A 152 -10.37 20.58 -23.75
C HIS A 152 -9.50 20.65 -25.03
N VAL A 153 -8.17 20.69 -24.90
CA VAL A 153 -7.22 20.83 -26.01
C VAL A 153 -7.02 19.51 -26.76
N LEU A 154 -7.24 18.38 -26.09
CA LEU A 154 -7.00 17.03 -26.63
C LEU A 154 -8.30 16.30 -26.95
N HIS A 155 -8.30 15.57 -28.08
CA HIS A 155 -9.34 14.59 -28.41
C HIS A 155 -9.31 13.40 -27.44
N GLU A 156 -10.41 12.66 -27.32
CA GLU A 156 -10.55 11.51 -26.42
C GLU A 156 -9.50 10.40 -26.66
N GLU A 157 -9.10 10.21 -27.92
CA GLU A 157 -8.05 9.25 -28.30
C GLU A 157 -6.66 9.65 -27.76
N ASP A 158 -6.33 10.95 -27.86
CA ASP A 158 -5.06 11.49 -27.36
C ASP A 158 -4.98 11.43 -25.84
N ARG A 159 -6.10 11.68 -25.15
CA ARG A 159 -6.22 11.57 -23.68
C ARG A 159 -5.94 10.16 -23.19
N THR A 160 -6.56 9.18 -23.85
CA THR A 160 -6.38 7.76 -23.53
C THR A 160 -4.93 7.34 -23.79
N THR A 161 -4.39 7.72 -24.95
CA THR A 161 -2.99 7.41 -25.32
C THR A 161 -2.01 8.00 -24.31
N LEU A 162 -2.18 9.26 -23.92
CA LEU A 162 -1.35 9.92 -22.90
C LEU A 162 -1.39 9.17 -21.57
N SER A 163 -2.58 8.79 -21.09
CA SER A 163 -2.72 8.04 -19.84
C SER A 163 -2.05 6.67 -19.88
N LEU A 164 -2.14 5.96 -21.02
CA LEU A 164 -1.50 4.65 -21.22
C LEU A 164 0.02 4.77 -21.28
N VAL A 165 0.56 5.79 -21.94
CA VAL A 165 2.01 6.05 -21.98
C VAL A 165 2.54 6.35 -20.58
N VAL A 166 1.86 7.23 -19.83
CA VAL A 166 2.25 7.56 -18.45
C VAL A 166 2.17 6.32 -17.55
N ALA A 167 1.11 5.51 -17.65
CA ALA A 167 0.99 4.26 -16.90
C ALA A 167 2.14 3.28 -17.24
N GLY A 168 2.48 3.12 -18.52
CA GLY A 168 3.59 2.28 -18.96
C GLY A 168 4.94 2.74 -18.39
N ILE A 169 5.21 4.05 -18.41
CA ILE A 169 6.43 4.63 -17.83
C ILE A 169 6.48 4.38 -16.31
N LEU A 170 5.37 4.57 -15.60
CA LEU A 170 5.30 4.36 -14.15
C LEU A 170 5.50 2.89 -13.77
N ILE A 171 4.92 1.95 -14.53
CA ILE A 171 5.14 0.52 -14.33
C ILE A 171 6.61 0.17 -14.55
N ALA A 172 7.22 0.65 -15.64
CA ALA A 172 8.63 0.40 -15.92
C ALA A 172 9.54 0.97 -14.82
N ALA A 173 9.29 2.21 -14.38
CA ALA A 173 10.03 2.84 -13.29
C ALA A 173 9.89 2.05 -11.97
N TYR A 174 8.70 1.56 -11.66
CA TYR A 174 8.45 0.73 -10.48
C TYR A 174 9.19 -0.61 -10.54
N LEU A 175 9.19 -1.30 -11.69
CA LEU A 175 9.94 -2.54 -11.87
C LEU A 175 11.45 -2.33 -11.74
N LEU A 176 11.97 -1.24 -12.33
CA LEU A 176 13.38 -0.86 -12.18
C LEU A 176 13.71 -0.55 -10.72
N TRP A 177 12.83 0.12 -9.99
CA TRP A 177 12.98 0.35 -8.56
C TRP A 177 12.99 -0.96 -7.75
N LEU A 178 12.11 -1.91 -8.05
CA LEU A 178 12.12 -3.22 -7.39
C LEU A 178 13.43 -3.98 -7.65
N VAL A 179 13.92 -4.01 -8.89
CA VAL A 179 15.22 -4.61 -9.24
C VAL A 179 16.34 -3.89 -8.50
N PHE A 180 16.32 -2.56 -8.48
CA PHE A 180 17.32 -1.76 -7.79
C PHE A 180 17.36 -2.11 -6.30
N SER A 181 16.20 -2.07 -5.65
CA SER A 181 16.05 -2.24 -4.21
C SER A 181 16.34 -3.67 -3.74
N MET A 182 15.88 -4.67 -4.48
CA MET A 182 15.91 -6.06 -4.03
C MET A 182 17.13 -6.84 -4.52
N ILE A 183 17.75 -6.40 -5.62
CA ILE A 183 18.87 -7.12 -6.25
C ILE A 183 20.15 -6.32 -6.11
N THR A 184 20.18 -5.08 -6.60
CA THR A 184 21.45 -4.36 -6.78
C THR A 184 21.94 -3.65 -5.52
N HIS A 185 21.05 -3.04 -4.73
CA HIS A 185 21.41 -2.16 -3.61
C HIS A 185 20.80 -2.60 -2.27
N LYS A 186 20.50 -3.89 -2.13
CA LYS A 186 19.80 -4.44 -0.96
C LYS A 186 20.47 -4.16 0.38
N SER A 187 21.81 -4.13 0.45
CA SER A 187 22.56 -3.93 1.69
C SER A 187 22.63 -2.46 2.08
N TYR A 188 22.61 -1.58 1.09
CA TYR A 188 22.60 -0.13 1.27
C TYR A 188 21.22 0.37 1.71
N LEU A 189 20.16 -0.31 1.26
CA LEU A 189 18.76 0.00 1.59
C LEU A 189 18.20 -0.84 2.75
N ALA A 190 18.96 -1.80 3.29
CA ALA A 190 18.54 -2.50 4.50
C ALA A 190 18.42 -1.51 5.67
N ASP A 191 17.41 -1.69 6.51
CA ASP A 191 17.27 -0.88 7.71
C ASP A 191 18.41 -1.21 8.68
N ILE A 192 18.78 -0.23 9.52
CA ILE A 192 19.80 -0.42 10.55
C ILE A 192 19.15 -1.26 11.65
N THR A 193 19.13 -2.59 11.49
CA THR A 193 18.89 -3.49 12.63
C THR A 193 20.02 -3.29 13.62
N GLU A 194 19.69 -3.18 14.91
CA GLU A 194 20.65 -3.11 16.02
C GLU A 194 21.40 -4.44 16.22
N ASP A 195 22.02 -4.98 15.17
CA ASP A 195 23.02 -6.05 15.24
C ASP A 195 24.36 -5.47 14.82
N GLY A 196 24.84 -4.54 15.63
CA GLY A 196 26.11 -3.84 15.47
C GLY A 196 26.80 -3.55 16.79
N ASP A 197 26.56 -4.36 17.83
CA ASP A 197 27.47 -4.49 18.98
C ASP A 197 28.42 -5.68 18.74
N GLU A 198 29.21 -5.59 17.68
CA GLU A 198 30.56 -6.18 17.69
C GLU A 198 31.52 -5.02 17.43
N LEU A 199 31.85 -4.32 18.52
CA LEU A 199 33.14 -3.66 18.62
C LEU A 199 34.20 -4.70 18.27
N PRO A 200 35.16 -4.44 17.36
CA PRO A 200 36.29 -5.33 17.18
C PRO A 200 36.95 -5.47 18.55
N GLY A 201 36.94 -6.69 19.07
CA GLY A 201 37.60 -7.02 20.32
C GLY A 201 39.09 -6.70 20.18
N GLU A 202 39.52 -5.59 20.77
CA GLU A 202 40.90 -5.45 21.21
C GLU A 202 41.08 -6.38 22.41
N HIS A 203 41.49 -7.62 22.13
CA HIS A 203 42.11 -8.52 23.09
C HIS A 203 43.62 -8.61 22.79
N GLY A 204 44.42 -8.08 23.71
CA GLY A 204 45.85 -8.32 23.89
C GLY A 204 46.78 -7.56 22.94
N ALA A 205 47.84 -6.89 23.38
CA ALA A 205 48.61 -6.99 24.62
C ALA A 205 49.28 -5.64 24.95
#